data_AF-A0A520JH63-F1
#
_entry.id   AF-A0A520JH63-F1
#
_cell.length_a   1.000
_cell.length_b   1.000
_cell.length_c   1.000
_cell.angle_alpha   90.00
_cell.angle_beta   90.00
_cell.angle_gamma   90.00
#
_symmetry.space_group_name_H-M   'P 1'
#
loop_
_entity.id
_entity.type
_entity.pdbx_description
1 polymer ?
#
loop_
_entity_poly.entity_id
_entity_poly.type
_entity_poly.pdbx_seq_one_letter_code
_entity_poly.pdbx_strand_id
1 'polypeptide(L)'
;RQALEPKVVNVTRFVRGMDDMLRRAIGEGIEIETVVGGGLWNTFIDPAQIENALLNLAINARDAMEGQGKLTIELGNAHLDDSYAQGHDEVEAGQYVMLAVSDTGTGMSPDIIEKVFEPFFSTKSEGKGSGLGLSMVYGFVKQSGGHVKIYSEVGEGTTIKLYLPRAMASEDFEVVADASPISGGTETVLVVEDDDEVRGTVVELLTDLGYSVLKAVDAASALNVVESGVPIDILFTDVVMPGTLKSPELARKAKERLPDLAVLFTSGYTENSIVHGGKLDAGLDLLSKPYTREALARKFRQVLANRQRTGSPSAKAARDARIDADRRLDAPARRTVLLVEDDALIRANTAEMLQGSGFVVVDAASAEDAMTALQTVPIDALVTDVNLPGVSGPDFARTARTLRPGVGIVFATGDTASVADQTDAIMLDKPYGLDALAAAVLASLGETALADPLAAPAPADRVTETD
;
A
#
# COMPACT_ATOMS: atom_id res chain seq x y z
N ARG A 1 -3.57 -6.09 -26.63
CA ARG A 1 -3.04 -4.99 -25.80
C ARG A 1 -3.89 -4.92 -24.55
N GLN A 2 -3.38 -5.43 -23.42
CA GLN A 2 -3.96 -5.21 -22.09
C GLN A 2 -3.55 -3.79 -21.64
N ALA A 3 -4.42 -3.10 -20.90
CA ALA A 3 -4.03 -1.87 -20.22
C ALA A 3 -3.18 -2.26 -19.00
N LEU A 4 -2.01 -1.63 -18.84
CA LEU A 4 -1.15 -1.81 -17.67
C LEU A 4 -1.72 -1.04 -16.48
N GLU A 5 -1.58 -1.61 -15.28
CA GLU A 5 -1.84 -0.92 -14.01
C GLU A 5 -0.53 -0.77 -13.23
N PRO A 6 0.40 0.11 -13.67
CA PRO A 6 1.71 0.23 -13.04
C PRO A 6 1.60 0.84 -11.63
N LYS A 7 2.37 0.29 -10.70
CA LYS A 7 2.47 0.69 -9.29
C LYS A 7 3.92 0.73 -8.85
N VAL A 8 4.22 1.45 -7.76
CA VAL A 8 5.57 1.43 -7.17
C VAL A 8 5.73 0.17 -6.33
N VAL A 9 6.59 -0.76 -6.76
CA VAL A 9 6.75 -2.10 -6.16
C VAL A 9 8.17 -2.31 -5.64
N ASN A 10 8.30 -2.94 -4.46
CA ASN A 10 9.56 -3.56 -4.05
C ASN A 10 9.63 -5.02 -4.53
N VAL A 11 10.49 -5.27 -5.53
CA VAL A 11 10.61 -6.59 -6.19
C VAL A 11 11.00 -7.71 -5.21
N THR A 12 11.69 -7.39 -4.10
CA THR A 12 12.06 -8.38 -3.08
C THR A 12 10.84 -9.03 -2.43
N ARG A 13 9.88 -8.21 -2.01
CA ARG A 13 8.66 -8.70 -1.35
C ARG A 13 7.80 -9.49 -2.33
N PHE A 14 7.75 -9.00 -3.56
CA PHE A 14 7.00 -9.63 -4.63
C PHE A 14 7.50 -11.04 -4.95
N VAL A 15 8.81 -11.21 -5.19
CA VAL A 15 9.42 -12.52 -5.51
C VAL A 15 9.25 -13.51 -4.35
N ARG A 16 9.42 -13.06 -3.10
CA ARG A 16 9.19 -13.93 -1.93
C ARG A 16 7.74 -14.44 -1.83
N GLY A 17 6.77 -13.64 -2.27
CA GLY A 17 5.36 -14.06 -2.33
C GLY A 17 5.07 -15.10 -3.42
N MET A 18 5.98 -15.29 -4.38
CA MET A 18 5.82 -16.21 -5.50
C MET A 18 6.45 -17.59 -5.29
N ASP A 19 7.22 -17.81 -4.22
CA ASP A 19 7.96 -19.06 -3.99
C ASP A 19 7.06 -20.31 -4.13
N ASP A 20 5.88 -20.31 -3.51
CA ASP A 20 4.94 -21.44 -3.56
C ASP A 20 4.31 -21.64 -4.94
N MET A 21 4.12 -20.55 -5.70
CA MET A 21 3.59 -20.59 -7.05
C MET A 21 4.66 -21.14 -8.02
N LEU A 22 5.90 -20.66 -7.88
CA LEU A 22 7.04 -21.11 -8.68
C LEU A 22 7.31 -22.61 -8.45
N ARG A 23 7.33 -23.07 -7.19
CA ARG A 23 7.47 -24.49 -6.84
C ARG A 23 6.42 -25.37 -7.51
N ARG A 24 5.15 -24.94 -7.51
CA ARG A 24 4.06 -25.67 -8.19
C ARG A 24 4.20 -25.67 -9.71
N ALA A 25 4.64 -24.57 -10.30
CA ALA A 25 4.80 -24.44 -11.74
C ALA A 25 5.96 -25.29 -12.27
N ILE A 26 7.09 -25.35 -11.54
CA ILE A 26 8.29 -26.04 -12.03
C ILE A 26 8.43 -27.49 -11.56
N GLY A 27 7.80 -27.87 -10.44
CA GLY A 27 7.85 -29.21 -9.87
C GLY A 27 9.02 -29.44 -8.89
N GLU A 28 8.99 -30.58 -8.19
CA GLU A 28 9.96 -30.89 -7.12
C GLU A 28 11.35 -31.30 -7.62
N GLY A 29 11.50 -31.58 -8.91
CA GLY A 29 12.79 -31.99 -9.50
C GLY A 29 13.79 -30.85 -9.68
N ILE A 30 13.37 -29.60 -9.51
CA ILE A 30 14.22 -28.42 -9.68
C ILE A 30 14.39 -27.71 -8.34
N GLU A 31 15.64 -27.51 -7.94
CA GLU A 31 15.99 -26.69 -6.78
C GLU A 31 15.80 -25.20 -7.12
N ILE A 32 15.01 -24.48 -6.32
CA ILE A 32 14.87 -23.03 -6.43
C ILE A 32 15.73 -22.36 -5.37
N GLU A 33 16.66 -21.51 -5.80
CA GLU A 33 17.42 -20.62 -4.93
C GLU A 33 17.08 -19.17 -5.24
N THR A 34 16.75 -18.39 -4.20
CA THR A 34 16.49 -16.95 -4.33
C THR A 34 17.57 -16.16 -3.60
N VAL A 35 18.35 -15.38 -4.34
CA VAL A 35 19.42 -14.51 -3.83
C VAL A 35 18.95 -13.07 -3.88
N VAL A 36 18.98 -12.38 -2.75
CA VAL A 36 18.50 -10.99 -2.65
C VAL A 36 19.62 -10.09 -2.13
N GLY A 37 20.00 -9.10 -2.94
CA GLY A 37 20.89 -8.02 -2.55
C GLY A 37 20.26 -7.09 -1.50
N GLY A 38 21.06 -6.62 -0.56
CA GLY A 38 20.60 -5.68 0.46
C GLY A 38 20.23 -4.32 -0.13
N GLY A 39 19.18 -3.68 0.41
CA GLY A 39 18.79 -2.32 0.03
C GLY A 39 18.25 -2.18 -1.40
N LEU A 40 17.52 -3.19 -1.89
CA LEU A 40 16.93 -3.18 -3.23
C LEU A 40 16.05 -1.93 -3.44
N TRP A 41 16.22 -1.25 -4.57
CA TRP A 41 15.40 -0.09 -4.91
C TRP A 41 13.98 -0.49 -5.34
N ASN A 42 13.06 0.48 -5.30
CA ASN A 42 11.72 0.30 -5.86
C ASN A 42 11.75 0.47 -7.38
N THR A 43 10.73 -0.07 -8.05
CA THR A 43 10.52 0.13 -9.50
C THR A 43 9.04 0.37 -9.79
N PHE A 44 8.74 1.08 -10.88
CA PHE A 44 7.38 1.41 -11.30
C PHE A 44 6.93 0.45 -12.39
N ILE A 45 6.20 -0.60 -12.01
CA ILE A 45 5.84 -1.73 -12.89
C ILE A 45 4.43 -2.23 -12.58
N ASP A 46 3.83 -2.95 -13.53
CA ASP A 46 2.59 -3.70 -13.29
C ASP A 46 2.90 -5.04 -12.57
N PRO A 47 2.39 -5.26 -11.33
CA PRO A 47 2.63 -6.49 -10.57
C PRO A 47 2.22 -7.77 -11.31
N ALA A 48 1.10 -7.74 -12.04
CA ALA A 48 0.62 -8.91 -12.77
C ALA A 48 1.55 -9.24 -13.94
N GLN A 49 2.16 -8.24 -14.57
CA GLN A 49 3.08 -8.48 -15.68
C GLN A 49 4.42 -9.04 -15.21
N ILE A 50 4.96 -8.58 -14.08
CA ILE A 50 6.18 -9.17 -13.52
C ILE A 50 5.93 -10.60 -13.00
N GLU A 51 4.74 -10.89 -12.46
CA GLU A 51 4.31 -12.26 -12.11
C GLU A 51 4.39 -13.18 -13.32
N ASN A 52 3.70 -12.77 -14.40
CA ASN A 52 3.65 -13.52 -15.64
C ASN A 52 5.04 -13.65 -16.27
N ALA A 53 5.88 -12.63 -16.16
CA ALA A 53 7.25 -12.70 -16.66
C ALA A 53 8.08 -13.76 -15.91
N LEU A 54 8.05 -13.75 -14.59
CA LEU A 54 8.74 -14.73 -13.75
C LEU A 54 8.24 -16.16 -14.00
N LEU A 55 6.93 -16.36 -14.10
CA LEU A 55 6.36 -17.68 -14.42
C LEU A 55 6.80 -18.19 -15.79
N ASN A 56 6.77 -17.33 -16.82
CA ASN A 56 7.21 -17.71 -18.15
C ASN A 56 8.70 -18.09 -18.18
N LEU A 57 9.53 -17.33 -17.47
CA LEU A 57 10.97 -17.64 -17.34
C LEU A 57 11.18 -18.98 -16.60
N ALA A 58 10.47 -19.20 -15.49
CA ALA A 58 10.58 -20.43 -14.71
C ALA A 58 10.10 -21.69 -15.47
N ILE A 59 9.00 -21.59 -16.22
CA ILE A 59 8.49 -22.68 -17.06
C ILE A 59 9.48 -22.99 -18.19
N ASN A 60 10.05 -21.96 -18.82
CA ASN A 60 11.06 -22.16 -19.86
C ASN A 60 12.34 -22.80 -19.31
N ALA A 61 12.79 -22.37 -18.14
CA ALA A 61 13.90 -22.97 -17.43
C ALA A 61 13.64 -24.46 -17.10
N ARG A 62 12.46 -24.79 -16.56
CA ARG A 62 12.07 -26.18 -16.29
C ARG A 62 12.18 -27.05 -17.54
N ASP A 63 11.61 -26.58 -18.64
CA ASP A 63 11.58 -27.34 -19.88
C ASP A 63 13.00 -27.51 -20.47
N ALA A 64 13.88 -26.52 -20.31
CA ALA A 64 15.29 -26.60 -20.70
C ALA A 64 16.11 -27.55 -19.82
N MET A 65 15.65 -27.82 -18.60
CA MET A 65 16.26 -28.73 -17.62
C MET A 65 15.65 -30.14 -17.66
N GLU A 66 14.69 -30.41 -18.55
CA GLU A 66 13.91 -31.67 -18.56
C GLU A 66 13.29 -32.02 -17.19
N GLY A 67 12.98 -31.00 -16.38
CA GLY A 67 12.42 -31.15 -15.04
C GLY A 67 13.43 -31.47 -13.94
N GLN A 68 14.74 -31.44 -14.18
CA GLN A 68 15.78 -31.64 -13.17
C GLN A 68 16.90 -30.62 -13.26
N GLY A 69 17.23 -29.96 -12.15
CA GLY A 69 18.36 -29.01 -12.12
C GLY A 69 18.18 -27.93 -11.07
N LYS A 70 18.76 -26.76 -11.33
CA LYS A 70 18.72 -25.63 -10.42
C LYS A 70 18.24 -24.36 -11.13
N LEU A 71 17.26 -23.69 -10.53
CA LEU A 71 16.77 -22.37 -10.91
C LEU A 71 17.21 -21.36 -9.84
N THR A 72 18.01 -20.38 -10.24
CA THR A 72 18.48 -19.29 -9.37
C THR A 72 17.80 -17.99 -9.75
N ILE A 73 17.12 -17.35 -8.80
CA ILE A 73 16.51 -16.03 -8.97
C ILE A 73 17.35 -15.03 -8.17
N GLU A 74 17.99 -14.09 -8.86
CA GLU A 74 18.84 -13.07 -8.23
C GLU A 74 18.19 -11.69 -8.35
N LEU A 75 18.12 -10.97 -7.23
CA LEU A 75 17.69 -9.58 -7.16
C LEU A 75 18.85 -8.70 -6.72
N GLY A 76 19.13 -7.65 -7.47
CA GLY A 76 20.18 -6.68 -7.12
C GLY A 76 19.90 -5.28 -7.64
N ASN A 77 20.69 -4.32 -7.19
CA ASN A 77 20.74 -2.99 -7.79
C ASN A 77 21.87 -2.95 -8.82
N ALA A 78 21.60 -2.42 -10.00
CA ALA A 78 22.59 -2.25 -11.05
C ALA A 78 22.65 -0.78 -11.49
N HIS A 79 23.86 -0.29 -11.74
CA HIS A 79 24.07 0.96 -12.43
C HIS A 79 24.53 0.63 -13.85
N LEU A 80 23.73 1.02 -14.84
CA LEU A 80 24.12 0.91 -16.24
C LEU A 80 24.81 2.21 -16.61
N ASP A 81 26.09 2.14 -16.93
CA ASP A 81 26.90 3.31 -17.27
C ASP A 81 26.77 3.71 -18.75
N ASP A 82 27.28 4.90 -19.08
CA ASP A 82 27.25 5.45 -20.44
C ASP A 82 28.00 4.56 -21.45
N SER A 83 28.98 3.77 -21.00
CA SER A 83 29.74 2.85 -21.87
C SER A 83 28.93 1.63 -22.29
N TYR A 84 28.05 1.15 -21.39
CA TYR A 84 27.10 0.07 -21.64
C TYR A 84 25.94 0.53 -22.54
N ALA A 85 25.47 1.78 -22.34
CA ALA A 85 24.44 2.42 -23.17
C ALA A 85 24.91 2.67 -24.61
N GLN A 86 26.18 3.05 -24.82
CA GLN A 86 26.74 3.24 -26.17
C GLN A 86 26.79 1.97 -27.04
N GLY A 87 26.74 0.79 -26.43
CA GLY A 87 26.70 -0.49 -27.14
C GLY A 87 25.29 -1.03 -27.42
N HIS A 88 24.24 -0.36 -26.91
CA HIS A 88 22.86 -0.80 -27.02
C HIS A 88 21.94 0.41 -27.19
N ASP A 89 21.53 0.69 -28.44
CA ASP A 89 20.78 1.89 -28.87
C ASP A 89 19.46 2.17 -28.11
N GLU A 90 19.01 1.25 -27.25
CA GLU A 90 17.73 1.31 -26.53
C GLU A 90 17.88 1.29 -24.99
N VAL A 91 19.08 1.56 -24.46
CA VAL A 91 19.34 1.58 -23.00
C VAL A 91 19.76 2.98 -22.57
N GLU A 92 19.01 3.57 -21.64
CA GLU A 92 19.42 4.80 -20.96
C GLU A 92 20.40 4.47 -19.83
N ALA A 93 21.44 5.28 -19.67
CA ALA A 93 22.32 5.16 -18.51
C ALA A 93 21.55 5.54 -17.24
N GLY A 94 21.71 4.78 -16.15
CA GLY A 94 20.90 5.01 -14.97
C GLY A 94 20.95 3.94 -13.89
N GLN A 95 20.06 4.10 -12.93
CA GLN A 95 19.90 3.19 -11.80
C GLN A 95 18.74 2.23 -12.09
N TYR A 96 19.04 0.94 -12.03
CA TYR A 96 18.11 -0.13 -12.35
C TYR A 96 18.02 -1.13 -11.19
N VAL A 97 16.81 -1.65 -10.97
CA VAL A 97 16.60 -2.89 -10.25
C VAL A 97 16.83 -4.03 -11.24
N MET A 98 17.72 -4.96 -10.89
CA MET A 98 18.08 -6.12 -11.68
C MET A 98 17.40 -7.35 -11.10
N LEU A 99 16.66 -8.05 -11.96
CA LEU A 99 16.10 -9.38 -11.70
C LEU A 99 16.73 -10.35 -12.70
N ALA A 100 17.52 -11.31 -12.23
CA ALA A 100 18.06 -12.38 -13.05
C ALA A 100 17.38 -13.71 -12.73
N VAL A 101 17.06 -14.47 -13.78
CA VAL A 101 16.61 -15.86 -13.67
C VAL A 101 17.62 -16.72 -14.40
N SER A 102 18.26 -17.63 -13.67
CA SER A 102 19.35 -18.48 -14.17
C SER A 102 18.99 -19.95 -14.02
N ASP A 103 19.10 -20.73 -15.08
CA ASP A 103 18.91 -22.17 -15.09
C ASP A 103 20.17 -22.92 -15.50
N THR A 104 20.26 -24.18 -15.08
CA THR A 104 21.32 -25.11 -15.45
C THR A 104 20.89 -26.05 -16.59
N GLY A 105 20.00 -25.59 -17.47
CA GLY A 105 19.44 -26.38 -18.56
C GLY A 105 20.39 -26.49 -19.76
N THR A 106 19.83 -26.85 -20.92
CA THR A 106 20.61 -27.08 -22.15
C THR A 106 21.27 -25.82 -22.74
N GLY A 107 20.86 -24.63 -22.29
CA GLY A 107 21.27 -23.37 -22.90
C GLY A 107 20.79 -23.19 -24.35
N MET A 108 21.25 -22.11 -24.99
CA MET A 108 20.87 -21.67 -26.33
C MET A 108 22.10 -21.37 -27.19
N SER A 109 22.02 -21.67 -28.48
CA SER A 109 23.04 -21.24 -29.45
C SER A 109 22.89 -19.75 -29.78
N PRO A 110 23.95 -19.09 -30.30
CA PRO A 110 23.88 -17.69 -30.73
C PRO A 110 22.72 -17.41 -31.70
N ASP A 111 22.51 -18.30 -32.68
CA ASP A 111 21.42 -18.17 -33.67
C ASP A 111 20.01 -18.20 -33.03
N ILE A 112 19.86 -18.89 -31.90
CA ILE A 112 18.60 -18.94 -31.14
C ILE A 112 18.43 -17.64 -30.34
N ILE A 113 19.50 -17.16 -29.70
CA ILE A 113 19.47 -15.94 -28.87
C ILE A 113 18.97 -14.74 -29.69
N GLU A 114 19.37 -14.63 -30.96
CA GLU A 114 18.92 -13.54 -31.85
C GLU A 114 17.42 -13.56 -32.13
N LYS A 115 16.77 -14.74 -32.08
CA LYS A 115 15.38 -14.95 -32.49
C LYS A 115 14.44 -15.22 -31.33
N VAL A 116 14.96 -15.45 -30.13
CA VAL A 116 14.19 -15.97 -28.99
C VAL A 116 13.09 -15.01 -28.51
N PHE A 117 13.20 -13.72 -28.84
CA PHE A 117 12.18 -12.72 -28.56
C PHE A 117 11.17 -12.51 -29.70
N GLU A 118 11.36 -13.17 -30.85
CA GLU A 118 10.39 -13.12 -31.94
C GLU A 118 9.07 -13.79 -31.52
N PRO A 119 7.91 -13.16 -31.75
CA PRO A 119 6.62 -13.79 -31.47
C PRO A 119 6.48 -15.13 -32.19
N PHE A 120 5.98 -16.14 -31.48
CA PHE A 120 5.74 -17.51 -31.98
C PHE A 120 6.99 -18.33 -32.29
N PHE A 121 8.20 -17.78 -32.08
CA PHE A 121 9.43 -18.56 -32.19
C PHE A 121 9.53 -19.58 -31.06
N SER A 122 9.81 -20.84 -31.39
CA SER A 122 9.95 -21.93 -30.42
C SER A 122 10.88 -23.01 -30.98
N THR A 123 11.77 -23.52 -30.13
CA THR A 123 12.60 -24.70 -30.41
C THR A 123 11.94 -26.00 -29.95
N LYS A 124 10.77 -25.92 -29.29
CA LYS A 124 10.01 -27.06 -28.77
C LYS A 124 9.16 -27.71 -29.88
N SER A 125 8.84 -29.00 -29.71
CA SER A 125 7.97 -29.76 -30.62
C SER A 125 6.58 -29.10 -30.76
N GLU A 126 5.92 -29.28 -31.91
CA GLU A 126 4.57 -28.75 -32.15
C GLU A 126 3.61 -29.11 -31.00
N GLY A 127 2.95 -28.09 -30.45
CA GLY A 127 1.99 -28.23 -29.33
C GLY A 127 2.60 -28.21 -27.92
N LYS A 128 3.93 -28.21 -27.76
CA LYS A 128 4.61 -28.17 -26.43
C LYS A 128 5.11 -26.78 -26.02
N GLY A 129 4.89 -25.75 -26.83
CA GLY A 129 5.23 -24.38 -26.50
C GLY A 129 4.51 -23.40 -27.40
N SER A 130 3.93 -22.35 -26.81
CA SER A 130 3.23 -21.30 -27.57
C SER A 130 4.18 -20.38 -28.36
N GLY A 131 5.48 -20.40 -28.04
CA GLY A 131 6.47 -19.45 -28.57
C GLY A 131 6.22 -18.00 -28.13
N LEU A 132 5.34 -17.78 -27.13
CA LEU A 132 4.94 -16.45 -26.67
C LEU A 132 5.60 -16.05 -25.36
N GLY A 133 6.12 -16.99 -24.56
CA GLY A 133 6.61 -16.70 -23.21
C GLY A 133 7.68 -15.61 -23.16
N LEU A 134 8.76 -15.76 -23.94
CA LEU A 134 9.88 -14.81 -23.93
C LEU A 134 9.57 -13.50 -24.68
N SER A 135 8.75 -13.55 -25.72
CA SER A 135 8.30 -12.33 -26.42
C SER A 135 7.36 -11.49 -25.55
N MET A 136 6.53 -12.11 -24.70
CA MET A 136 5.73 -11.39 -23.69
C MET A 136 6.61 -10.75 -22.61
N VAL A 137 7.62 -11.47 -22.10
CA VAL A 137 8.60 -10.92 -21.14
C VAL A 137 9.31 -9.70 -21.73
N TYR A 138 9.80 -9.81 -22.98
CA TYR A 138 10.44 -8.72 -23.68
C TYR A 138 9.51 -7.50 -23.83
N GLY A 139 8.27 -7.74 -24.26
CA GLY A 139 7.26 -6.69 -24.40
C GLY A 139 6.95 -5.97 -23.09
N PHE A 140 6.82 -6.71 -21.98
CA PHE A 140 6.63 -6.15 -20.64
C PHE A 140 7.80 -5.25 -20.22
N VAL A 141 9.03 -5.75 -20.34
CA VAL A 141 10.21 -5.00 -19.90
C VAL A 141 10.36 -3.72 -20.72
N LYS A 142 10.14 -3.78 -22.03
CA LYS A 142 10.19 -2.59 -22.90
C LYS A 142 9.08 -1.59 -22.60
N GLN A 143 7.86 -2.05 -22.32
CA GLN A 143 6.77 -1.15 -21.91
C GLN A 143 7.02 -0.49 -20.56
N SER A 144 7.83 -1.13 -19.70
CA SER A 144 8.24 -0.59 -18.40
C SER A 144 9.49 0.30 -18.48
N GLY A 145 9.97 0.65 -19.68
CA GLY A 145 11.19 1.43 -19.87
C GLY A 145 12.47 0.69 -19.49
N GLY A 146 12.41 -0.64 -19.37
CA GLY A 146 13.52 -1.49 -18.96
C GLY A 146 14.30 -2.11 -20.11
N HIS A 147 15.31 -2.89 -19.74
CA HIS A 147 16.20 -3.60 -20.66
C HIS A 147 16.27 -5.09 -20.31
N VAL A 148 16.40 -5.95 -21.33
CA VAL A 148 16.59 -7.39 -21.14
C VAL A 148 17.93 -7.81 -21.73
N LYS A 149 18.65 -8.66 -21.02
CA LYS A 149 19.87 -9.31 -21.52
C LYS A 149 19.85 -10.80 -21.28
N ILE A 150 20.31 -11.56 -22.27
CA ILE A 150 20.46 -13.00 -22.19
C ILE A 150 21.95 -13.34 -22.19
N TYR A 151 22.35 -14.22 -21.29
CA TYR A 151 23.63 -14.93 -21.31
C TYR A 151 23.30 -16.41 -21.38
N SER A 152 23.78 -17.12 -22.39
CA SER A 152 23.52 -18.55 -22.51
C SER A 152 24.63 -19.22 -23.31
N GLU A 153 25.01 -20.41 -22.85
CA GLU A 153 25.96 -21.27 -23.54
C GLU A 153 25.36 -22.68 -23.63
N VAL A 154 25.50 -23.31 -24.79
CA VAL A 154 24.96 -24.65 -25.04
C VAL A 154 25.63 -25.65 -24.10
N GLY A 155 24.82 -26.31 -23.27
CA GLY A 155 25.25 -27.28 -22.27
C GLY A 155 25.52 -26.72 -20.87
N GLU A 156 25.58 -25.40 -20.71
CA GLU A 156 25.88 -24.75 -19.42
C GLU A 156 24.66 -24.06 -18.79
N GLY A 157 23.66 -23.70 -19.61
CA GLY A 157 22.40 -23.13 -19.15
C GLY A 157 22.12 -21.72 -19.68
N THR A 158 21.15 -21.05 -19.06
CA THR A 158 20.69 -19.72 -19.48
C THR A 158 20.55 -18.81 -18.27
N THR A 159 20.97 -17.55 -18.41
CA THR A 159 20.68 -16.45 -17.50
C THR A 159 19.99 -15.33 -18.25
N ILE A 160 18.77 -14.98 -17.84
CA ILE A 160 18.01 -13.86 -18.38
C ILE A 160 17.96 -12.77 -17.31
N LYS A 161 18.51 -11.59 -17.61
CA LYS A 161 18.52 -10.42 -16.74
C LYS A 161 17.53 -9.39 -17.23
N LEU A 162 16.61 -8.99 -16.37
CA LEU A 162 15.66 -7.90 -16.57
C LEU A 162 16.17 -6.70 -15.74
N TYR A 163 16.37 -5.57 -16.40
CA TYR A 163 16.73 -4.30 -15.78
C TYR A 163 15.51 -3.40 -15.81
N LEU A 164 14.98 -3.08 -14.63
CA LEU A 164 13.79 -2.26 -14.46
C LEU A 164 14.21 -0.90 -13.88
N PRO A 165 13.79 0.24 -14.46
CA PRO A 165 14.20 1.55 -13.96
C PRO A 165 13.85 1.71 -12.48
N ARG A 166 14.77 2.31 -11.73
CA ARG A 166 14.52 2.68 -10.33
C ARG A 166 13.38 3.72 -10.27
N ALA A 167 12.43 3.48 -9.39
CA ALA A 167 11.49 4.49 -8.92
C ALA A 167 12.06 5.22 -7.70
N MET A 168 11.99 6.54 -7.70
CA MET A 168 12.39 7.40 -6.57
C MET A 168 11.26 7.61 -5.56
N ALA A 169 10.04 7.18 -5.91
CA ALA A 169 8.89 7.18 -5.01
C ALA A 169 9.01 6.04 -3.96
N SER A 170 8.52 6.31 -2.75
CA SER A 170 8.25 5.25 -1.76
C SER A 170 7.25 4.24 -2.33
N GLU A 171 7.35 2.98 -1.91
CA GLU A 171 6.43 1.90 -2.31
C GLU A 171 4.98 2.40 -2.19
N ASP A 172 4.10 2.05 -3.14
CA ASP A 172 2.66 2.25 -2.95
C ASP A 172 2.27 1.32 -1.80
N PHE A 173 2.36 1.84 -0.58
CA PHE A 173 1.88 1.14 0.58
C PHE A 173 0.37 0.94 0.39
N GLU A 174 -0.06 -0.28 0.09
CA GLU A 174 -1.14 -0.81 0.92
C GLU A 174 -0.61 -0.74 2.34
N VAL A 175 -1.16 0.20 3.11
CA VAL A 175 -0.81 0.44 4.50
C VAL A 175 -0.74 -0.91 5.22
N VAL A 176 0.48 -1.41 5.44
CA VAL A 176 0.78 -2.35 6.51
C VAL A 176 0.68 -1.51 7.78
N ALA A 177 -0.55 -1.22 8.17
CA ALA A 177 -0.84 -0.74 9.50
C ALA A 177 -0.59 -1.93 10.42
N ASP A 178 0.50 -1.77 11.16
CA ASP A 178 0.70 -2.26 12.50
C ASP A 178 1.16 -3.72 12.67
N ALA A 179 2.36 -3.84 13.22
CA ALA A 179 2.79 -4.94 14.07
C ALA A 179 2.07 -4.89 15.45
N SER A 180 0.79 -4.49 15.47
CA SER A 180 -0.06 -4.66 16.63
C SER A 180 -0.37 -6.16 16.79
N PRO A 181 -0.51 -6.66 18.02
CA PRO A 181 -0.90 -8.04 18.26
C PRO A 181 -2.19 -8.34 17.49
N ILE A 182 -2.31 -9.56 16.95
CA ILE A 182 -3.50 -10.06 16.26
C ILE A 182 -4.71 -9.83 17.17
N SER A 183 -5.45 -8.75 16.94
CA SER A 183 -6.70 -8.47 17.62
C SER A 183 -7.81 -8.86 16.64
N GLY A 184 -8.66 -9.79 17.05
CA GLY A 184 -9.97 -9.87 16.40
C GLY A 184 -10.95 -8.93 17.08
N GLY A 185 -12.24 -9.17 16.89
CA GLY A 185 -13.28 -8.27 17.40
C GLY A 185 -14.59 -9.00 17.58
N THR A 186 -15.59 -8.29 18.10
CA THR A 186 -16.89 -8.86 18.50
C THR A 186 -17.94 -8.80 17.38
N GLU A 187 -17.54 -8.45 16.16
CA GLU A 187 -18.44 -8.26 15.02
C GLU A 187 -19.08 -9.59 14.59
N THR A 188 -20.27 -9.50 13.98
CA THR A 188 -21.00 -10.67 13.47
C THR A 188 -20.67 -10.94 12.01
N VAL A 189 -20.13 -12.13 11.73
CA VAL A 189 -19.70 -12.58 10.40
C VAL A 189 -20.71 -13.59 9.86
N LEU A 190 -21.25 -13.35 8.67
CA LEU A 190 -21.97 -14.37 7.91
C LEU A 190 -21.00 -15.06 6.95
N VAL A 191 -20.64 -16.30 7.25
CA VAL A 191 -19.79 -17.15 6.39
C VAL A 191 -20.65 -17.95 5.43
N VAL A 192 -20.37 -17.84 4.14
CA VAL A 192 -21.05 -18.58 3.07
C VAL A 192 -20.01 -19.35 2.26
N GLU A 193 -20.07 -20.68 2.38
CA GLU A 193 -19.12 -21.62 1.79
C GLU A 193 -19.85 -22.93 1.54
N ASP A 194 -19.73 -23.51 0.35
CA ASP A 194 -20.40 -24.76 -0.01
C ASP A 194 -19.67 -26.00 0.50
N ASP A 195 -18.34 -25.93 0.64
CA ASP A 195 -17.54 -27.00 1.21
C ASP A 195 -17.61 -27.03 2.75
N ASP A 196 -18.09 -28.14 3.31
CA ASP A 196 -18.27 -28.33 4.76
C ASP A 196 -16.96 -28.26 5.56
N GLU A 197 -15.86 -28.76 5.01
CA GLU A 197 -14.54 -28.82 5.67
C GLU A 197 -13.88 -27.44 5.68
N VAL A 198 -13.93 -26.73 4.54
CA VAL A 198 -13.46 -25.35 4.44
C VAL A 198 -14.29 -24.45 5.35
N ARG A 199 -15.62 -24.57 5.33
CA ARG A 199 -16.52 -23.79 6.19
C ARG A 199 -16.24 -24.03 7.66
N GLY A 200 -16.00 -25.29 8.05
CA GLY A 200 -15.63 -25.66 9.43
C GLY A 200 -14.35 -24.95 9.88
N THR A 201 -13.31 -25.02 9.06
CA THR A 201 -12.00 -24.39 9.32
C THR A 201 -12.12 -22.87 9.48
N VAL A 202 -12.89 -22.22 8.61
CA VAL A 202 -13.11 -20.77 8.66
C VAL A 202 -13.84 -20.35 9.92
N VAL A 203 -14.88 -21.08 10.30
CA VAL A 203 -15.66 -20.80 11.50
C VAL A 203 -14.77 -20.90 12.74
N GLU A 204 -13.93 -21.92 12.83
CA GLU A 204 -12.99 -22.11 13.93
C GLU A 204 -12.01 -20.93 14.01
N LEU A 205 -11.35 -20.59 12.90
CA LEU A 205 -10.41 -19.48 12.84
C LEU A 205 -11.02 -18.14 13.25
N LEU A 206 -12.24 -17.84 12.79
CA LEU A 206 -12.93 -16.60 13.14
C LEU A 206 -13.42 -16.59 14.59
N THR A 207 -13.88 -17.72 15.11
CA THR A 207 -14.28 -17.84 16.52
C THR A 207 -13.07 -17.66 17.44
N ASP A 208 -11.91 -18.21 17.08
CA ASP A 208 -10.63 -18.03 17.80
C ASP A 208 -10.12 -16.58 17.77
N LEU A 209 -10.55 -15.79 16.80
CA LEU A 209 -10.31 -14.36 16.73
C LEU A 209 -11.37 -13.56 17.51
N GLY A 210 -12.42 -14.20 18.04
CA GLY A 210 -13.43 -13.56 18.90
C GLY A 210 -14.70 -13.09 18.16
N TYR A 211 -14.84 -13.39 16.86
CA TYR A 211 -16.00 -13.01 16.08
C TYR A 211 -17.22 -13.90 16.37
N SER A 212 -18.41 -13.33 16.22
CA SER A 212 -19.67 -14.11 16.24
C SER A 212 -19.97 -14.62 14.84
N VAL A 213 -20.00 -15.94 14.63
CA VAL A 213 -20.10 -16.52 13.28
C VAL A 213 -21.49 -17.13 13.01
N LEU A 214 -22.16 -16.64 11.98
CA LEU A 214 -23.34 -17.23 11.35
C LEU A 214 -22.90 -18.00 10.10
N LYS A 215 -23.53 -19.15 9.83
CA LYS A 215 -23.11 -20.07 8.76
C LYS A 215 -24.23 -20.22 7.75
N ALA A 216 -23.86 -20.22 6.48
CA ALA A 216 -24.73 -20.58 5.37
C ALA A 216 -23.97 -21.51 4.42
N VAL A 217 -24.69 -22.47 3.84
CA VAL A 217 -24.11 -23.49 2.92
C VAL A 217 -24.18 -23.05 1.46
N ASP A 218 -25.00 -22.05 1.17
CA ASP A 218 -25.21 -21.52 -0.17
C ASP A 218 -25.73 -20.07 -0.10
N ALA A 219 -25.79 -19.42 -1.26
CA ALA A 219 -26.26 -18.04 -1.35
C ALA A 219 -27.74 -17.87 -0.94
N ALA A 220 -28.59 -18.89 -1.12
CA ALA A 220 -30.01 -18.80 -0.79
C ALA A 220 -30.24 -18.82 0.73
N SER A 221 -29.60 -19.74 1.43
CA SER A 221 -29.59 -19.82 2.89
C SER A 221 -28.96 -18.58 3.52
N ALA A 222 -27.89 -18.03 2.92
CA ALA A 222 -27.30 -16.77 3.35
C ALA A 222 -28.31 -15.60 3.26
N LEU A 223 -29.06 -15.52 2.16
CA LEU A 223 -30.07 -14.47 1.99
C LEU A 223 -31.21 -14.61 3.01
N ASN A 224 -31.64 -15.82 3.34
CA ASN A 224 -32.63 -16.05 4.41
C ASN A 224 -32.12 -15.56 5.77
N VAL A 225 -30.83 -15.76 6.06
CA VAL A 225 -30.20 -15.23 7.29
C VAL A 225 -30.21 -13.71 7.29
N VAL A 226 -29.88 -13.07 6.17
CA VAL A 226 -29.98 -11.61 6.03
C VAL A 226 -31.42 -11.11 6.22
N GLU A 227 -32.40 -11.82 5.67
CA GLU A 227 -33.82 -11.48 5.77
C GLU A 227 -34.43 -11.69 7.16
N SER A 228 -33.79 -12.52 8.00
CA SER A 228 -34.22 -12.74 9.38
C SER A 228 -34.07 -11.52 10.28
N GLY A 229 -33.28 -10.51 9.86
CA GLY A 229 -33.04 -9.27 10.60
C GLY A 229 -31.98 -9.39 11.70
N VAL A 230 -31.25 -10.52 11.77
CA VAL A 230 -30.06 -10.65 12.63
C VAL A 230 -29.00 -9.64 12.16
N PRO A 231 -28.35 -8.88 13.06
CA PRO A 231 -27.31 -7.94 12.69
C PRO A 231 -26.10 -8.69 12.11
N ILE A 232 -25.65 -8.28 10.92
CA ILE A 232 -24.48 -8.83 10.25
C ILE A 232 -23.57 -7.67 9.89
N ASP A 233 -22.31 -7.77 10.31
CA ASP A 233 -21.31 -6.73 10.09
C ASP A 233 -20.49 -6.96 8.83
N ILE A 234 -20.21 -8.22 8.53
CA ILE A 234 -19.44 -8.61 7.36
C ILE A 234 -19.98 -9.91 6.76
N LEU A 235 -20.16 -9.91 5.44
CA LEU A 235 -20.43 -11.10 4.64
C LEU A 235 -19.09 -11.62 4.11
N PHE A 236 -18.76 -12.86 4.47
CA PHE A 236 -17.59 -13.57 3.95
C PHE A 236 -18.07 -14.72 3.06
N THR A 237 -17.80 -14.64 1.75
CA THR A 237 -18.38 -15.57 0.76
C THR A 237 -17.39 -15.98 -0.32
N ASP A 238 -17.44 -17.23 -0.78
CA ASP A 238 -16.71 -17.64 -2.00
C ASP A 238 -17.28 -16.91 -3.22
N VAL A 239 -16.41 -16.54 -4.17
CA VAL A 239 -16.77 -15.95 -5.46
C VAL A 239 -17.57 -16.93 -6.31
N VAL A 240 -17.25 -18.22 -6.24
CA VAL A 240 -17.90 -19.27 -7.05
C VAL A 240 -18.51 -20.31 -6.12
N MET A 241 -19.84 -20.34 -6.05
CA MET A 241 -20.60 -21.36 -5.35
C MET A 241 -21.66 -21.97 -6.27
N PRO A 242 -21.96 -23.28 -6.15
CA PRO A 242 -23.05 -23.91 -6.86
C PRO A 242 -24.40 -23.34 -6.41
N GLY A 243 -25.31 -23.13 -7.37
CA GLY A 243 -26.67 -22.63 -7.07
C GLY A 243 -27.23 -21.71 -8.15
N THR A 244 -28.50 -21.31 -7.98
CA THR A 244 -29.18 -20.38 -8.90
C THR A 244 -28.81 -18.92 -8.62
N LEU A 245 -28.44 -18.60 -7.38
CA LEU A 245 -28.02 -17.26 -6.95
C LEU A 245 -26.50 -17.18 -6.89
N LYS A 246 -25.90 -16.24 -7.63
CA LYS A 246 -24.44 -16.03 -7.64
C LYS A 246 -23.99 -15.17 -6.46
N SER A 247 -22.76 -15.36 -5.98
CA SER A 247 -22.21 -14.66 -4.81
C SER A 247 -22.16 -13.12 -4.95
N PRO A 248 -21.81 -12.53 -6.11
CA PRO A 248 -21.91 -11.08 -6.29
C PRO A 248 -23.36 -10.57 -6.22
N GLU A 249 -24.33 -11.36 -6.69
CA GLU A 249 -25.75 -11.02 -6.61
C GLU A 249 -26.27 -11.13 -5.17
N LEU A 250 -25.81 -12.13 -4.41
CA LEU A 250 -26.03 -12.22 -2.96
C LEU A 250 -25.53 -10.97 -2.25
N ALA A 251 -24.27 -10.57 -2.48
CA ALA A 251 -23.69 -9.39 -1.86
C ALA A 251 -24.48 -8.12 -2.18
N ARG A 252 -24.92 -7.95 -3.43
CA ARG A 252 -25.78 -6.84 -3.85
C ARG A 252 -27.11 -6.84 -3.10
N LYS A 253 -27.82 -7.98 -3.07
CA LYS A 253 -29.11 -8.13 -2.35
C LYS A 253 -28.97 -7.97 -0.84
N ALA A 254 -27.83 -8.37 -0.28
CA ALA A 254 -27.53 -8.23 1.12
C ALA A 254 -27.24 -6.76 1.48
N LYS A 255 -26.47 -6.03 0.66
CA LYS A 255 -26.25 -4.59 0.82
C LYS A 255 -27.53 -3.75 0.67
N GLU A 256 -28.47 -4.17 -0.18
CA GLU A 256 -29.79 -3.52 -0.26
C GLU A 256 -30.58 -3.59 1.05
N ARG A 257 -30.41 -4.67 1.82
CA ARG A 257 -31.08 -4.90 3.12
C ARG A 257 -30.27 -4.33 4.29
N LEU A 258 -28.95 -4.41 4.19
CA LEU A 258 -27.97 -3.98 5.18
C LEU A 258 -27.00 -2.99 4.49
N PRO A 259 -27.34 -1.70 4.40
CA PRO A 259 -26.55 -0.71 3.66
C PRO A 259 -25.10 -0.57 4.15
N ASP A 260 -24.87 -0.82 5.43
CA ASP A 260 -23.54 -0.77 6.04
C ASP A 260 -22.77 -2.10 5.95
N LEU A 261 -23.32 -3.15 5.33
CA LEU A 261 -22.69 -4.46 5.28
C LEU A 261 -21.34 -4.43 4.56
N ALA A 262 -20.27 -4.79 5.28
CA ALA A 262 -18.98 -5.10 4.65
C ALA A 262 -19.08 -6.42 3.89
N VAL A 263 -18.39 -6.53 2.75
CA VAL A 263 -18.37 -7.76 1.96
C VAL A 263 -16.93 -8.09 1.62
N LEU A 264 -16.50 -9.29 2.00
CA LEU A 264 -15.20 -9.86 1.65
C LEU A 264 -15.42 -11.15 0.87
N PHE A 265 -14.90 -11.17 -0.36
CA PHE A 265 -14.94 -12.35 -1.21
C PHE A 265 -13.72 -13.23 -0.97
N THR A 266 -13.84 -14.53 -1.25
CA THR A 266 -12.70 -15.43 -1.29
C THR A 266 -12.65 -16.23 -2.60
N SER A 267 -11.45 -16.54 -3.10
CA SER A 267 -11.26 -17.23 -4.39
C SER A 267 -10.21 -18.35 -4.32
N GLY A 268 -10.48 -19.49 -4.94
CA GLY A 268 -9.57 -20.64 -5.04
C GLY A 268 -8.57 -20.63 -6.22
N TYR A 269 -7.54 -21.49 -6.13
CA TYR A 269 -6.54 -21.72 -7.17
C TYR A 269 -7.07 -22.64 -8.28
N THR A 270 -7.61 -22.04 -9.32
CA THR A 270 -7.47 -22.36 -10.75
C THR A 270 -8.22 -21.28 -11.49
N GLU A 271 -7.65 -20.73 -12.56
CA GLU A 271 -8.29 -19.85 -13.54
C GLU A 271 -9.81 -19.67 -13.38
N ASN A 272 -10.26 -18.47 -12.96
CA ASN A 272 -11.55 -18.00 -13.46
C ASN A 272 -11.32 -17.33 -14.81
N SER A 273 -11.13 -18.18 -15.82
CA SER A 273 -11.35 -17.91 -17.24
C SER A 273 -12.82 -17.52 -17.56
N ILE A 274 -13.56 -16.98 -16.58
CA ILE A 274 -14.95 -16.53 -16.68
C ILE A 274 -15.15 -15.27 -15.81
N VAL A 275 -14.43 -14.19 -16.15
CA VAL A 275 -14.96 -12.83 -16.00
C VAL A 275 -14.77 -12.09 -17.33
N HIS A 276 -15.25 -12.70 -18.41
CA HIS A 276 -15.50 -11.99 -19.66
C HIS A 276 -16.96 -11.54 -19.66
N GLY A 277 -17.19 -10.29 -19.27
CA GLY A 277 -18.54 -9.72 -19.28
C GLY A 277 -18.78 -8.53 -18.36
N GLY A 278 -17.88 -7.54 -18.36
CA GLY A 278 -18.20 -6.16 -17.97
C GLY A 278 -18.41 -5.89 -16.47
N LYS A 279 -17.46 -5.13 -15.90
CA LYS A 279 -17.54 -4.44 -14.60
C LYS A 279 -17.79 -5.35 -13.40
N LEU A 280 -16.70 -5.86 -12.81
CA LEU A 280 -16.65 -5.91 -11.35
C LEU A 280 -16.39 -4.47 -10.90
N ASP A 281 -17.35 -3.88 -10.18
CA ASP A 281 -17.26 -2.50 -9.73
C ASP A 281 -15.95 -2.28 -8.93
N ALA A 282 -15.29 -1.15 -9.18
CA ALA A 282 -14.15 -0.71 -8.39
C ALA A 282 -14.56 -0.68 -6.89
N GLY A 283 -13.95 -1.54 -6.07
CA GLY A 283 -14.21 -1.59 -4.61
C GLY A 283 -14.63 -2.93 -4.01
N LEU A 284 -14.36 -4.07 -4.66
CA LEU A 284 -14.56 -5.39 -4.04
C LEU A 284 -13.28 -5.86 -3.33
N ASP A 285 -13.39 -6.12 -2.02
CA ASP A 285 -12.31 -6.71 -1.24
C ASP A 285 -12.28 -8.24 -1.44
N LEU A 286 -11.10 -8.77 -1.77
CA LEU A 286 -10.87 -10.19 -2.08
C LEU A 286 -9.77 -10.80 -1.16
N LEU A 287 -9.94 -12.07 -0.80
CA LEU A 287 -8.95 -12.89 -0.09
C LEU A 287 -8.72 -14.23 -0.80
N SER A 288 -7.51 -14.46 -1.31
CA SER A 288 -7.17 -15.70 -2.01
C SER A 288 -7.02 -16.89 -1.05
N LYS A 289 -7.62 -18.04 -1.41
CA LYS A 289 -7.36 -19.35 -0.79
C LYS A 289 -6.07 -19.94 -1.40
N PRO A 290 -5.22 -20.66 -0.64
CA PRO A 290 -5.30 -20.85 0.81
C PRO A 290 -4.88 -19.56 1.54
N TYR A 291 -5.56 -19.23 2.64
CA TYR A 291 -5.22 -18.09 3.50
C TYR A 291 -4.80 -18.56 4.89
N THR A 292 -3.80 -17.90 5.47
CA THR A 292 -3.39 -18.14 6.86
C THR A 292 -4.29 -17.37 7.83
N ARG A 293 -4.27 -17.77 9.11
CA ARG A 293 -4.98 -17.06 10.19
C ARG A 293 -4.65 -15.56 10.21
N GLU A 294 -3.38 -15.22 10.00
CA GLU A 294 -2.88 -13.84 10.00
C GLU A 294 -3.40 -13.06 8.78
N ALA A 295 -3.42 -13.69 7.60
CA ALA A 295 -3.96 -13.08 6.39
C ALA A 295 -5.46 -12.79 6.53
N LEU A 296 -6.21 -13.74 7.10
CA LEU A 296 -7.63 -13.59 7.38
C LEU A 296 -7.88 -12.47 8.40
N ALA A 297 -7.18 -12.48 9.54
CA ALA A 297 -7.35 -11.47 10.59
C ALA A 297 -7.07 -10.05 10.10
N ARG A 298 -5.96 -9.87 9.35
CA ARG A 298 -5.60 -8.56 8.77
C ARG A 298 -6.63 -8.08 7.77
N LYS A 299 -7.06 -8.95 6.85
CA LYS A 299 -8.02 -8.56 5.81
C LYS A 299 -9.37 -8.18 6.44
N PHE A 300 -9.84 -8.92 7.45
CA PHE A 300 -11.07 -8.57 8.17
C PHE A 300 -10.98 -7.20 8.85
N ARG A 301 -9.88 -6.89 9.55
CA ARG A 301 -9.68 -5.56 10.16
C ARG A 301 -9.64 -4.45 9.11
N GLN A 302 -8.96 -4.67 7.99
CA GLN A 302 -8.87 -3.71 6.88
C GLN A 302 -10.27 -3.40 6.30
N VAL A 303 -11.05 -4.44 5.98
CA VAL A 303 -12.39 -4.28 5.40
C VAL A 303 -13.33 -3.56 6.38
N LEU A 304 -13.29 -3.93 7.66
CA LEU A 304 -14.10 -3.28 8.70
C LEU A 304 -13.66 -1.83 8.96
N ALA A 305 -12.36 -1.52 8.91
CA ALA A 305 -11.86 -0.15 9.01
C ALA A 305 -12.27 0.70 7.80
N ASN A 306 -12.26 0.13 6.59
CA ASN A 306 -12.69 0.80 5.37
C ASN A 306 -14.21 1.07 5.37
N ARG A 307 -15.02 0.16 5.93
CA ARG A 307 -16.46 0.39 6.19
C ARG A 307 -16.69 1.62 7.06
N GLN A 308 -15.90 1.78 8.14
CA GLN A 308 -16.01 2.95 9.02
C GLN A 308 -15.65 4.27 8.32
N ARG A 309 -14.91 4.22 7.21
CA ARG A 309 -14.51 5.39 6.39
C ARG A 309 -15.48 5.69 5.24
N THR A 310 -16.24 4.71 4.75
CA THR A 310 -17.09 4.81 3.53
C THR A 310 -18.60 4.98 3.79
N GLY A 311 -19.08 4.77 5.03
CA GLY A 311 -20.44 5.17 5.42
C GLY A 311 -20.63 6.69 5.39
N SER A 312 -21.43 7.19 4.44
CA SER A 312 -21.58 8.61 4.06
C SER A 312 -22.05 9.56 5.20
N PRO A 313 -21.73 10.88 5.15
CA PRO A 313 -21.65 11.84 6.27
C PRO A 313 -22.93 12.26 7.01
N SER A 314 -24.09 11.64 6.78
CA SER A 314 -25.38 12.28 7.10
C SER A 314 -26.07 11.82 8.40
N ALA A 315 -25.75 10.62 8.93
CA ALA A 315 -26.37 10.13 10.17
C ALA A 315 -25.48 10.28 11.42
N LYS A 316 -24.16 10.45 11.22
CA LYS A 316 -23.20 10.69 12.30
C LYS A 316 -23.32 12.11 12.87
N ALA A 317 -23.54 13.13 12.02
CA ALA A 317 -23.62 14.52 12.47
C ALA A 317 -24.72 14.79 13.52
N ALA A 318 -25.85 14.08 13.48
CA ALA A 318 -26.95 14.28 14.44
C ALA A 318 -26.82 13.43 15.71
N ARG A 319 -26.06 12.33 15.66
CA ARG A 319 -25.87 11.39 16.78
C ARG A 319 -24.56 11.67 17.51
N ASP A 320 -23.49 11.99 16.78
CA ASP A 320 -22.25 12.55 17.30
C ASP A 320 -22.52 13.95 17.88
N ALA A 321 -23.37 14.82 17.31
CA ALA A 321 -23.72 16.09 17.98
C ALA A 321 -24.44 15.91 19.34
N ARG A 322 -25.11 14.77 19.57
CA ARG A 322 -25.76 14.46 20.86
C ARG A 322 -24.83 13.71 21.82
N ILE A 323 -23.95 12.84 21.31
CA ILE A 323 -22.97 12.09 22.12
C ILE A 323 -21.74 12.96 22.44
N ASP A 324 -21.32 13.86 21.55
CA ASP A 324 -20.27 14.87 21.76
C ASP A 324 -20.76 16.00 22.67
N ALA A 325 -22.06 16.30 22.72
CA ALA A 325 -22.60 17.23 23.72
C ALA A 325 -22.47 16.66 25.15
N ASP A 326 -22.67 15.35 25.33
CA ASP A 326 -22.51 14.68 26.62
C ASP A 326 -21.04 14.33 26.94
N ARG A 327 -20.18 14.07 25.94
CA ARG A 327 -18.74 13.76 26.12
C ARG A 327 -17.82 14.99 26.22
N ARG A 328 -18.25 16.17 25.76
CA ARG A 328 -17.51 17.44 25.94
C ARG A 328 -17.37 17.88 27.40
N LEU A 329 -18.01 17.18 28.32
CA LEU A 329 -17.94 17.52 29.73
C LEU A 329 -16.64 17.03 30.41
N ASP A 330 -15.84 16.11 29.84
CA ASP A 330 -14.74 15.47 30.62
C ASP A 330 -13.44 15.03 29.88
N ALA A 331 -13.04 15.55 28.70
CA ALA A 331 -11.74 15.21 28.09
C ALA A 331 -10.93 16.43 27.57
N PRO A 332 -9.59 16.47 27.73
CA PRO A 332 -8.77 17.60 27.29
C PRO A 332 -8.77 17.71 25.75
N ALA A 333 -9.11 18.89 25.24
CA ALA A 333 -9.39 19.15 23.83
C ALA A 333 -8.14 18.95 22.94
N ARG A 334 -8.18 17.99 22.01
CA ARG A 334 -7.20 17.90 20.92
C ARG A 334 -7.31 19.14 20.03
N ARG A 335 -6.19 19.83 19.79
CA ARG A 335 -6.12 21.06 18.99
C ARG A 335 -6.06 20.73 17.49
N THR A 336 -6.74 21.54 16.68
CA THR A 336 -6.80 21.41 15.22
C THR A 336 -5.92 22.46 14.54
N VAL A 337 -5.02 22.01 13.67
CA VAL A 337 -4.01 22.82 12.97
C VAL A 337 -4.30 22.80 11.47
N LEU A 338 -4.40 23.98 10.86
CA LEU A 338 -4.42 24.14 9.41
C LEU A 338 -2.99 24.32 8.91
N LEU A 339 -2.53 23.42 8.04
CA LEU A 339 -1.22 23.48 7.41
C LEU A 339 -1.36 23.95 5.96
N VAL A 340 -0.69 25.05 5.62
CA VAL A 340 -0.67 25.63 4.27
C VAL A 340 0.75 25.63 3.73
N GLU A 341 0.98 24.78 2.72
CA GLU A 341 2.29 24.56 2.12
C GLU A 341 2.08 24.14 0.66
N ASP A 342 2.76 24.76 -0.29
CA ASP A 342 2.51 24.54 -1.73
C ASP A 342 3.27 23.30 -2.23
N ASP A 343 4.47 23.07 -1.71
CA ASP A 343 5.23 21.86 -1.99
C ASP A 343 4.57 20.62 -1.32
N ALA A 344 4.16 19.66 -2.14
CA ALA A 344 3.43 18.48 -1.68
C ALA A 344 4.26 17.58 -0.74
N LEU A 345 5.59 17.54 -0.91
CA LEU A 345 6.47 16.74 -0.07
C LEU A 345 6.70 17.40 1.28
N ILE A 346 6.93 18.73 1.28
CA ILE A 346 7.09 19.49 2.53
C ILE A 346 5.78 19.48 3.33
N ARG A 347 4.64 19.62 2.65
CA ARG A 347 3.31 19.56 3.27
C ARG A 347 3.07 18.20 3.93
N ALA A 348 3.29 17.10 3.22
CA ALA A 348 3.07 15.75 3.75
C ALA A 348 3.96 15.46 4.97
N ASN A 349 5.25 15.81 4.91
CA ASN A 349 6.17 15.61 6.02
C ASN A 349 5.78 16.45 7.26
N THR A 350 5.39 17.71 7.05
CA THR A 350 4.99 18.61 8.14
C THR A 350 3.68 18.18 8.77
N ALA A 351 2.73 17.67 7.96
CA ALA A 351 1.49 17.10 8.44
C ALA A 351 1.71 15.87 9.32
N GLU A 352 2.61 14.97 8.91
CA GLU A 352 2.99 13.79 9.69
C GLU A 352 3.60 14.16 11.05
N MET A 353 4.48 15.17 11.08
CA MET A 353 5.08 15.65 12.34
C MET A 353 4.04 16.23 13.31
N LEU A 354 3.07 17.01 12.80
CA LEU A 354 1.99 17.58 13.60
C LEU A 354 1.03 16.49 14.11
N GLN A 355 0.67 15.52 13.26
CA GLN A 355 -0.17 14.39 13.66
C GLN A 355 0.52 13.51 14.71
N GLY A 356 1.81 13.23 14.54
CA GLY A 356 2.64 12.51 15.51
C GLY A 356 2.73 13.21 16.87
N SER A 357 2.54 14.53 16.89
CA SER A 357 2.50 15.36 18.11
C SER A 357 1.11 15.47 18.73
N GLY A 358 0.12 14.75 18.20
CA GLY A 358 -1.24 14.68 18.75
C GLY A 358 -2.21 15.75 18.26
N PHE A 359 -1.82 16.56 17.27
CA PHE A 359 -2.70 17.54 16.62
C PHE A 359 -3.60 16.88 15.57
N VAL A 360 -4.79 17.43 15.38
CA VAL A 360 -5.61 17.14 14.19
C VAL A 360 -5.15 18.09 13.09
N VAL A 361 -4.72 17.57 11.94
CA VAL A 361 -4.19 18.39 10.83
C VAL A 361 -5.19 18.48 9.69
N VAL A 362 -5.38 19.68 9.17
CA VAL A 362 -6.12 19.98 7.94
C VAL A 362 -5.12 20.51 6.92
N ASP A 363 -4.96 19.82 5.80
CA ASP A 363 -3.99 20.19 4.75
C ASP A 363 -4.60 21.13 3.71
N ALA A 364 -3.83 22.13 3.28
CA ALA A 364 -4.15 22.98 2.16
C ALA A 364 -2.92 23.20 1.27
N ALA A 365 -3.10 22.97 -0.04
CA ALA A 365 -2.04 23.18 -1.04
C ALA A 365 -2.00 24.63 -1.56
N SER A 366 -3.01 25.43 -1.22
CA SER A 366 -3.16 26.81 -1.67
C SER A 366 -3.88 27.66 -0.61
N ALA A 367 -3.74 28.99 -0.71
CA ALA A 367 -4.48 29.92 0.13
C ALA A 367 -6.02 29.81 -0.08
N GLU A 368 -6.49 29.40 -1.26
CA GLU A 368 -7.91 29.22 -1.57
C GLU A 368 -8.50 28.00 -0.84
N ASP A 369 -7.79 26.87 -0.88
CA ASP A 369 -8.17 25.66 -0.15
C ASP A 369 -8.16 25.91 1.37
N ALA A 370 -7.12 26.60 1.84
CA ALA A 370 -6.96 26.98 3.23
C ALA A 370 -8.11 27.89 3.71
N MET A 371 -8.63 28.74 2.82
CA MET A 371 -9.75 29.62 3.15
C MET A 371 -11.08 28.88 3.26
N THR A 372 -11.30 27.90 2.40
CA THR A 372 -12.45 27.00 2.50
C THR A 372 -12.41 26.23 3.83
N ALA A 373 -11.23 25.75 4.25
CA ALA A 373 -11.05 25.07 5.53
C ALA A 373 -11.33 25.99 6.73
N LEU A 374 -10.82 27.23 6.72
CA LEU A 374 -11.06 28.20 7.80
C LEU A 374 -12.54 28.53 8.02
N GLN A 375 -13.35 28.48 6.96
CA GLN A 375 -14.79 28.75 7.03
C GLN A 375 -15.62 27.54 7.46
N THR A 376 -15.13 26.32 7.24
CA THR A 376 -15.92 25.09 7.39
C THR A 376 -15.51 24.23 8.57
N VAL A 377 -14.27 24.33 9.05
CA VAL A 377 -13.70 23.48 10.10
C VAL A 377 -13.22 24.33 11.27
N PRO A 378 -13.43 23.94 12.55
CA PRO A 378 -12.84 24.64 13.68
C PRO A 378 -11.31 24.48 13.68
N ILE A 379 -10.59 25.56 13.33
CA ILE A 379 -9.12 25.66 13.34
C ILE A 379 -8.66 26.45 14.57
N ASP A 380 -7.75 25.87 15.35
CA ASP A 380 -7.10 26.47 16.52
C ASP A 380 -5.79 27.16 16.17
N ALA A 381 -4.97 26.57 15.29
CA ALA A 381 -3.71 27.16 14.84
C ALA A 381 -3.53 27.05 13.31
N LEU A 382 -2.81 28.00 12.73
CA LEU A 382 -2.40 28.06 11.33
C LEU A 382 -0.89 27.93 11.26
N VAL A 383 -0.39 26.95 10.52
CA VAL A 383 1.01 26.79 10.13
C VAL A 383 1.11 27.07 8.64
N THR A 384 1.90 28.06 8.24
CA THR A 384 2.02 28.45 6.82
C THR A 384 3.46 28.80 6.46
N ASP A 385 3.87 28.53 5.22
CA ASP A 385 5.05 29.19 4.65
C ASP A 385 4.75 30.69 4.45
N VAL A 386 5.79 31.52 4.48
CA VAL A 386 5.75 32.94 4.14
C VAL A 386 5.55 33.12 2.63
N ASN A 387 6.13 32.25 1.81
CA ASN A 387 6.12 32.33 0.36
C ASN A 387 5.07 31.40 -0.26
N LEU A 388 3.79 31.73 -0.13
CA LEU A 388 2.73 31.01 -0.83
C LEU A 388 2.52 31.55 -2.26
N PRO A 389 2.20 30.69 -3.23
CA PRO A 389 1.87 31.11 -4.59
C PRO A 389 0.54 31.88 -4.60
N GLY A 390 0.57 33.12 -5.10
CA GLY A 390 -0.61 33.97 -5.34
C GLY A 390 -0.98 34.96 -4.24
N VAL A 391 -0.73 34.63 -2.97
CA VAL A 391 -0.95 35.53 -1.82
C VAL A 391 0.21 35.36 -0.85
N SER A 392 0.72 36.44 -0.25
CA SER A 392 1.79 36.31 0.76
C SER A 392 1.25 35.60 2.02
N GLY A 393 2.02 34.69 2.61
CA GLY A 393 1.67 34.05 3.89
C GLY A 393 1.25 35.06 4.98
N PRO A 394 1.97 36.18 5.15
CA PRO A 394 1.59 37.29 6.03
C PRO A 394 0.20 37.88 5.79
N ASP A 395 -0.21 38.09 4.54
CA ASP A 395 -1.55 38.62 4.20
C ASP A 395 -2.64 37.57 4.40
N PHE A 396 -2.33 36.31 4.11
CA PHE A 396 -3.22 35.18 4.38
C PHE A 396 -3.49 35.04 5.89
N ALA A 397 -2.44 35.09 6.71
CA ALA A 397 -2.54 35.04 8.17
C ALA A 397 -3.41 36.18 8.75
N ARG A 398 -3.30 37.40 8.23
CA ARG A 398 -4.17 38.54 8.62
C ARG A 398 -5.64 38.26 8.30
N THR A 399 -5.90 37.66 7.14
CA THR A 399 -7.24 37.26 6.71
C THR A 399 -7.80 36.15 7.62
N ALA A 400 -6.99 35.13 7.92
CA ALA A 400 -7.34 34.06 8.84
C ALA A 400 -7.71 34.58 10.24
N ARG A 401 -6.94 35.54 10.77
CA ARG A 401 -7.20 36.16 12.08
C ARG A 401 -8.46 37.03 12.09
N THR A 402 -8.82 37.65 10.97
CA THR A 402 -10.07 38.39 10.84
C THR A 402 -11.29 37.46 10.93
N LEU A 403 -11.18 36.26 10.35
CA LEU A 403 -12.22 35.23 10.42
C LEU A 403 -12.24 34.51 11.78
N ARG A 404 -11.07 34.33 12.39
CA ARG A 404 -10.88 33.62 13.67
C ARG A 404 -9.94 34.41 14.58
N PRO A 405 -10.48 35.32 15.40
CA PRO A 405 -9.66 36.20 16.26
C PRO A 405 -8.74 35.48 17.25
N GLY A 406 -9.00 34.20 17.57
CA GLY A 406 -8.20 33.39 18.48
C GLY A 406 -7.28 32.35 17.82
N VAL A 407 -7.11 32.38 16.49
CA VAL A 407 -6.24 31.42 15.81
C VAL A 407 -4.76 31.71 16.11
N GLY A 408 -4.03 30.71 16.60
CA GLY A 408 -2.57 30.77 16.73
C GLY A 408 -1.92 30.78 15.35
N ILE A 409 -0.82 31.53 15.16
CA ILE A 409 -0.18 31.66 13.84
C ILE A 409 1.30 31.30 13.97
N VAL A 410 1.74 30.36 13.12
CA VAL A 410 3.13 29.92 12.98
C VAL A 410 3.58 30.09 11.53
N PHE A 411 4.68 30.80 11.32
CA PHE A 411 5.34 30.92 10.02
C PHE A 411 6.57 30.04 9.94
N ALA A 412 6.59 29.13 8.98
CA ALA A 412 7.74 28.28 8.69
C ALA A 412 8.61 28.97 7.62
N THR A 413 9.73 29.62 7.99
CA THR A 413 10.55 30.42 7.06
C THR A 413 12.05 30.17 7.20
N GLY A 414 12.80 30.36 6.11
CA GLY A 414 14.27 30.40 6.10
C GLY A 414 14.86 31.82 6.16
N ASP A 415 14.02 32.86 6.09
CA ASP A 415 14.43 34.26 6.13
C ASP A 415 13.55 35.06 7.12
N THR A 416 14.00 35.13 8.36
CA THR A 416 13.33 35.83 9.47
C THR A 416 13.29 37.35 9.30
N ALA A 417 14.06 37.93 8.36
CA ALA A 417 14.14 39.37 8.17
C ALA A 417 12.90 39.96 7.48
N SER A 418 12.11 39.13 6.77
CA SER A 418 10.99 39.57 5.95
C SER A 418 9.64 39.74 6.69
N VAL A 419 9.55 39.30 7.96
CA VAL A 419 8.28 39.23 8.73
C VAL A 419 8.34 39.96 10.08
N ALA A 420 9.35 40.82 10.28
CA ALA A 420 9.67 41.47 11.56
C ALA A 420 8.56 42.35 12.16
N ASP A 421 7.50 42.66 11.41
CA ASP A 421 6.41 43.57 11.81
C ASP A 421 5.14 42.83 12.32
N GLN A 422 5.18 41.50 12.46
CA GLN A 422 4.06 40.70 12.96
C GLN A 422 4.30 40.20 14.39
N THR A 423 3.93 41.02 15.37
CA THR A 423 4.20 40.78 16.81
C THR A 423 3.47 39.59 17.45
N ASP A 424 2.42 39.08 16.81
CA ASP A 424 1.56 37.99 17.34
C ASP A 424 1.62 36.70 16.49
N ALA A 425 2.75 36.43 15.83
CA ALA A 425 2.99 35.19 15.11
C ALA A 425 4.32 34.57 15.54
N ILE A 426 4.36 33.24 15.67
CA ILE A 426 5.58 32.52 16.01
C ILE A 426 6.33 32.20 14.73
N MET A 427 7.62 32.51 14.72
CA MET A 427 8.51 32.17 13.60
C MET A 427 9.20 30.84 13.91
N LEU A 428 9.20 29.95 12.92
CA LEU A 428 9.86 28.67 12.98
C LEU A 428 10.88 28.58 11.84
N ASP A 429 12.16 28.51 12.21
CA ASP A 429 13.26 28.48 11.26
C ASP A 429 13.36 27.12 10.55
N LYS A 430 13.39 27.14 9.22
CA LYS A 430 13.68 25.94 8.40
C LYS A 430 15.21 25.70 8.39
N PRO A 431 15.72 24.47 8.65
CA PRO A 431 14.96 23.24 8.92
C PRO A 431 14.59 23.06 10.40
N TYR A 432 13.38 22.56 10.65
CA TYR A 432 12.85 22.27 11.98
C TYR A 432 12.55 20.77 12.15
N GLY A 433 12.59 20.29 13.39
CA GLY A 433 12.17 18.93 13.78
C GLY A 433 10.79 18.91 14.43
N LEU A 434 10.29 17.71 14.72
CA LEU A 434 8.97 17.46 15.31
C LEU A 434 8.73 18.26 16.59
N ASP A 435 9.68 18.23 17.54
CA ASP A 435 9.53 18.91 18.84
C ASP A 435 9.47 20.43 18.70
N ALA A 436 10.27 21.00 17.80
CA ALA A 436 10.31 22.44 17.54
C ALA A 436 9.00 22.92 16.90
N LEU A 437 8.46 22.14 15.96
CA LEU A 437 7.19 22.44 15.31
C LEU A 437 6.01 22.33 16.31
N ALA A 438 5.97 21.28 17.13
CA ALA A 438 4.94 21.11 18.14
C ALA A 438 4.97 22.22 19.20
N ALA A 439 6.17 22.56 19.68
CA ALA A 439 6.37 23.64 20.64
C ALA A 439 5.93 25.00 20.06
N ALA A 440 6.24 25.27 18.78
CA ALA A 440 5.81 26.50 18.11
C ALA A 440 4.27 26.58 18.01
N VAL A 441 3.60 25.47 17.68
CA VAL A 441 2.13 25.45 17.63
C VAL A 441 1.52 25.68 19.02
N LEU A 442 1.98 24.97 20.06
CA LEU A 442 1.46 25.16 21.43
C LEU A 442 1.70 26.57 21.95
N ALA A 443 2.90 27.11 21.72
CA ALA A 443 3.23 28.47 22.11
C ALA A 443 2.35 29.50 21.40
N SER A 444 1.97 29.25 20.13
CA SER A 444 1.07 30.15 19.38
C SER A 444 -0.34 30.19 19.96
N LEU A 445 -0.72 29.14 20.70
CA LEU A 445 -1.98 29.02 21.41
C LEU A 445 -1.92 29.55 22.85
N GLY A 446 -0.76 30.09 23.27
CA GLY A 446 -0.51 30.53 24.64
C GLY A 446 -0.29 29.39 25.63
N GLU A 447 -0.04 28.17 25.14
CA GLU A 447 0.24 26.98 25.95
C GLU A 447 1.75 26.76 26.01
N THR A 448 2.33 26.78 27.21
CA THR A 448 3.74 26.42 27.38
C THR A 448 3.85 24.90 27.27
N ALA A 449 4.73 24.41 26.39
CA ALA A 449 5.02 22.99 26.28
C ALA A 449 5.32 22.40 27.68
N LEU A 450 4.64 21.31 28.04
CA LEU A 450 4.96 20.52 29.22
C LEU A 450 6.45 20.21 29.18
N ALA A 451 7.19 20.73 30.16
CA ALA A 451 8.61 20.46 30.31
C ALA A 451 8.85 18.94 30.37
N ASP A 452 9.87 18.52 29.62
CA ASP A 452 10.43 17.18 29.49
C ASP A 452 10.47 16.37 30.82
N PRO A 453 9.86 15.17 30.91
CA PRO A 453 10.02 14.28 32.06
C PRO A 453 11.40 13.61 32.16
N LEU A 454 12.32 13.85 31.21
CA LEU A 454 13.65 13.26 31.19
C LEU A 454 14.80 14.27 31.41
N ALA A 455 14.53 15.41 32.05
CA ALA A 455 15.60 16.20 32.65
C ALA A 455 16.19 15.46 33.87
N ALA A 456 17.32 14.80 33.65
CA ALA A 456 18.15 14.23 34.72
C ALA A 456 18.40 15.29 35.82
N PRO A 457 18.29 14.93 37.11
CA PRO A 457 18.59 15.89 38.17
C PRO A 457 20.07 16.28 38.11
N ALA A 458 20.32 17.58 38.18
CA ALA A 458 21.66 18.16 38.30
C ALA A 458 22.45 17.48 39.44
N PRO A 459 23.77 17.28 39.30
CA PRO A 459 24.56 16.67 40.34
C PRO A 459 24.56 17.59 41.57
N ALA A 460 24.12 17.04 42.70
CA ALA A 460 24.21 17.71 44.00
C ALA A 460 25.67 18.06 44.32
N ASP A 461 25.87 19.30 44.75
CA ASP A 461 27.11 19.82 45.31
C ASP A 461 27.70 18.84 46.33
N ARG A 462 28.90 18.32 46.03
CA ARG A 462 29.78 17.78 47.05
C ARG A 462 30.47 18.95 47.74
N VAL A 463 29.87 19.40 48.83
CA VAL A 463 30.63 20.00 49.92
C VAL A 463 31.35 18.85 50.63
N THR A 464 32.66 18.73 50.40
CA THR A 464 33.57 18.04 51.32
C THR A 464 34.54 19.08 51.85
N GLU A 465 34.25 19.55 53.05
CA GLU A 465 35.18 20.21 53.95
C GLU A 465 35.24 19.35 55.23
N THR A 466 36.41 19.31 55.88
CA THR A 466 36.92 18.37 56.93
C THR A 466 37.47 17.06 56.34
N ASP A 467 38.77 16.73 56.43
CA ASP A 467 39.88 17.18 57.30
C ASP A 467 41.09 17.71 56.52
#